data_AF-A0A1H6XKE6-F1
#
_entry.id   AF-A0A1H6XKE6-F1
#
_cell.length_a   1.000
_cell.length_b   1.000
_cell.length_c   1.000
_cell.angle_alpha   90.00
_cell.angle_beta   90.00
_cell.angle_gamma   90.00
#
_symmetry.space_group_name_H-M   'P 1'
#
loop_
_entity.id
_entity.type
_entity.pdbx_description
1 polymer ?
#
loop_
_entity_poly.entity_id
_entity_poly.type
_entity_poly.pdbx_seq_one_letter_code
_entity_poly.pdbx_strand_id
1 'polypeptide(L)'
;YLHNGELFITGRQKDLLIVRGRNIWPQDVEYLVESQPEVRSGDVIAFLVPAEADPRVVVLVQCRATDPEKRESLVRTLAGLINGEFGFTATVELVPPHSLPRTSSGKPSRAEARKRFLEQMQSESRLPMAFG
;
A
#
# COMPACT_ATOMS: atom_id res chain seq x y z
N TYR A 1 -18.58 -9.06 10.71
CA TYR A 1 -19.95 -9.61 10.59
C TYR A 1 -20.07 -10.83 11.51
N LEU A 2 -21.29 -11.28 11.82
CA LEU A 2 -21.50 -12.49 12.63
C LEU A 2 -21.71 -13.68 11.70
N HIS A 3 -20.98 -14.77 11.90
CA HIS A 3 -21.18 -16.03 11.17
C HIS A 3 -21.10 -17.19 12.15
N ASN A 4 -22.13 -18.03 12.18
CA ASN A 4 -22.27 -19.18 13.09
C ASN A 4 -22.01 -18.84 14.58
N GLY A 5 -22.41 -17.65 15.03
CA GLY A 5 -22.22 -17.21 16.42
C GLY A 5 -20.84 -16.62 16.73
N GLU A 6 -19.92 -16.59 15.76
CA GLU A 6 -18.61 -15.98 15.90
C GLU A 6 -18.56 -14.60 15.24
N LEU A 7 -17.96 -13.63 15.93
CA LEU A 7 -17.78 -12.27 15.42
C LEU A 7 -16.50 -12.19 14.59
N PHE A 8 -16.65 -12.06 13.28
CA PHE A 8 -15.55 -11.84 12.36
C PHE A 8 -15.29 -10.34 12.20
N ILE A 9 -14.13 -9.87 12.65
CA ILE A 9 -13.69 -8.49 12.46
C ILE A 9 -13.08 -8.40 11.05
N THR A 10 -13.81 -7.81 10.10
CA THR A 10 -13.36 -7.72 8.70
C THR A 10 -12.43 -6.56 8.39
N GLY A 11 -11.95 -5.82 9.37
CA GLY A 11 -11.17 -4.60 9.18
C GLY A 11 -11.96 -3.35 9.55
N ARG A 12 -11.33 -2.18 9.56
CA ARG A 12 -11.98 -0.92 9.90
C ARG A 12 -12.65 -0.36 8.64
N GLN A 13 -13.94 -0.01 8.73
CA GLN A 13 -14.69 0.59 7.61
C GLN A 13 -14.00 1.83 7.00
N LYS A 14 -13.23 2.58 7.80
CA LYS A 14 -12.47 3.75 7.37
C LYS A 14 -11.23 3.44 6.51
N ASP A 15 -10.77 2.19 6.51
CA ASP A 15 -9.56 1.77 5.80
C ASP A 15 -9.87 1.11 4.44
N LEU A 16 -11.15 0.97 4.07
CA LEU A 16 -11.57 0.30 2.84
C LEU A 16 -11.07 1.02 1.59
N LEU A 17 -10.54 0.27 0.61
CA LEU A 17 -10.16 0.79 -0.70
C LEU A 17 -11.41 0.78 -1.59
N ILE A 18 -12.05 1.93 -1.77
CA ILE A 18 -13.15 2.10 -2.71
C ILE A 18 -12.59 2.48 -4.08
N VAL A 19 -12.61 1.54 -5.03
CA VAL A 19 -12.05 1.73 -6.38
C VAL A 19 -13.13 1.41 -7.41
N ARG A 20 -13.51 2.40 -8.25
CA ARG A 20 -14.54 2.23 -9.30
C ARG A 20 -15.84 1.61 -8.77
N GLY A 21 -16.30 2.05 -7.60
CA GLY A 21 -17.51 1.53 -6.95
C GLY A 21 -17.37 0.13 -6.31
N ARG A 22 -16.18 -0.47 -6.31
CA ARG A 22 -15.90 -1.74 -5.64
C ARG A 22 -15.20 -1.52 -4.31
N ASN A 23 -15.62 -2.32 -3.33
CA ASN A 23 -15.04 -2.36 -1.99
C ASN A 23 -13.93 -3.41 -1.96
N ILE A 24 -12.68 -2.98 -1.81
CA ILE A 24 -11.51 -3.86 -1.71
C ILE A 24 -10.90 -3.69 -0.32
N TRP A 25 -10.67 -4.79 0.37
CA TRP A 25 -10.02 -4.74 1.68
C TRP A 25 -8.51 -4.59 1.49
N PRO A 26 -7.86 -3.62 2.16
CA PRO A 26 -6.41 -3.46 2.05
C PRO A 26 -5.63 -4.72 2.44
N GLN A 27 -6.12 -5.48 3.42
CA GLN A 27 -5.47 -6.71 3.85
C GLN A 27 -5.42 -7.78 2.76
N ASP A 28 -6.36 -7.78 1.81
CA ASP A 28 -6.36 -8.75 0.70
C ASP A 28 -5.26 -8.38 -0.29
N VAL A 29 -5.10 -7.08 -0.57
CA VAL A 29 -4.01 -6.55 -1.41
C VAL A 29 -2.65 -6.82 -0.76
N GLU A 30 -2.53 -6.54 0.54
CA GLU A 30 -1.32 -6.81 1.31
C GLU A 30 -0.98 -8.29 1.33
N TYR A 31 -1.96 -9.16 1.58
CA TYR A 31 -1.76 -10.61 1.60
C TYR A 31 -1.27 -11.14 0.25
N LEU A 32 -1.85 -10.66 -0.86
CA LEU A 32 -1.39 -11.02 -2.20
C LEU A 32 0.08 -10.63 -2.41
N VAL A 33 0.45 -9.42 -2.01
CA VAL A 33 1.83 -8.93 -2.16
C VAL A 33 2.80 -9.68 -1.23
N GLU A 34 2.39 -9.98 -0.01
CA GLU A 34 3.16 -10.75 0.98
C GLU A 34 3.33 -12.23 0.60
N SER A 35 2.52 -12.75 -0.32
CA SER A 35 2.68 -14.11 -0.84
C SER A 35 3.89 -14.26 -1.76
N GLN A 36 4.49 -13.16 -2.20
CA GLN A 36 5.66 -13.19 -3.08
C GLN A 36 6.95 -13.48 -2.28
N PRO A 37 7.86 -14.33 -2.80
CA PRO A 37 9.06 -14.77 -2.06
C PRO A 37 9.96 -13.63 -1.54
N GLU A 38 9.96 -12.50 -2.24
CA GLU A 38 10.77 -11.33 -1.92
C GLU A 38 10.20 -10.47 -0.79
N VAL A 39 8.93 -10.68 -0.43
CA VAL A 39 8.17 -9.86 0.51
C VAL A 39 7.89 -10.67 1.78
N ARG A 40 8.04 -10.04 2.94
CA ARG A 40 7.75 -10.70 4.24
C ARG A 40 6.39 -10.29 4.76
N SER A 41 5.78 -11.16 5.57
CA SER A 41 4.54 -10.80 6.27
C SER A 41 4.73 -9.58 7.18
N GLY A 42 3.81 -8.62 7.08
CA GLY A 42 3.85 -7.35 7.77
C GLY A 42 4.81 -6.30 7.17
N ASP A 43 5.41 -6.57 6.01
CA ASP A 43 6.25 -5.61 5.27
C ASP A 43 5.46 -4.82 4.22
N VAL A 44 4.12 -4.91 4.21
CA VAL A 44 3.26 -4.24 3.24
C VAL A 44 2.18 -3.41 3.92
N ILE A 45 1.90 -2.23 3.37
CA ILE A 45 0.74 -1.41 3.75
C ILE A 45 0.09 -0.89 2.46
N ALA A 46 -1.21 -1.15 2.29
CA ALA A 46 -2.03 -0.60 1.23
C ALA A 46 -3.01 0.48 1.75
N PHE A 47 -3.17 1.57 1.00
CA PHE A 47 -4.13 2.64 1.29
C PHE A 47 -4.51 3.44 0.05
N LEU A 48 -5.60 4.21 0.14
CA LEU A 48 -6.00 5.17 -0.90
C LEU A 48 -5.42 6.55 -0.65
N VAL A 49 -4.99 7.21 -1.73
CA VAL A 49 -4.65 8.64 -1.73
C VAL A 49 -5.59 9.40 -2.68
N PRO A 50 -6.01 10.63 -2.32
CA PRO A 50 -6.76 11.48 -3.23
C PRO A 50 -5.93 11.82 -4.48
N ALA A 51 -6.60 11.95 -5.62
CA ALA A 51 -6.06 12.52 -6.84
C ALA A 51 -7.19 13.26 -7.58
N GLU A 52 -6.85 14.06 -8.61
CA GLU A 52 -7.81 14.93 -9.28
C GLU A 52 -8.95 14.19 -9.99
N ALA A 53 -8.66 13.03 -10.57
CA ALA A 53 -9.65 12.21 -11.29
C ALA A 53 -10.26 11.14 -10.37
N ASP A 54 -9.48 10.12 -10.04
CA ASP A 54 -9.89 9.00 -9.20
C ASP A 54 -8.87 8.77 -8.06
N PRO A 55 -9.31 8.39 -6.86
CA PRO A 55 -8.41 7.95 -5.80
C PRO A 55 -7.44 6.87 -6.30
N ARG A 56 -6.16 7.04 -5.95
CA ARG A 56 -5.11 6.08 -6.33
C ARG A 56 -4.85 5.11 -5.18
N VAL A 57 -4.69 3.84 -5.50
CA VAL A 57 -4.22 2.84 -4.54
C VAL A 57 -2.70 2.91 -4.49
N VAL A 58 -2.16 3.13 -3.29
CA VAL A 58 -0.73 3.09 -3.01
C VAL A 58 -0.43 1.86 -2.17
N VAL A 59 0.63 1.14 -2.52
CA VAL A 59 1.12 -0.03 -1.79
C VAL A 59 2.58 0.21 -1.46
N LEU A 60 2.86 0.43 -0.18
CA LEU A 60 4.22 0.55 0.33
C LEU A 60 4.76 -0.84 0.68
N VAL A 61 5.96 -1.17 0.22
CA VAL A 61 6.60 -2.47 0.42
C VAL A 61 8.01 -2.28 0.97
N GLN A 62 8.30 -2.85 2.15
CA GLN A 62 9.68 -2.83 2.66
C GLN A 62 10.57 -3.72 1.80
N CYS A 63 11.60 -3.12 1.20
CA CYS A 63 12.49 -3.83 0.29
C CYS A 63 13.93 -3.79 0.80
N ARG A 64 14.59 -4.97 0.76
CA ARG A 64 15.99 -5.15 1.18
C ARG A 64 16.96 -5.13 -0.01
N ALA A 65 16.45 -5.22 -1.24
CA ALA A 65 17.28 -5.14 -2.43
C ALA A 65 17.82 -3.71 -2.61
N THR A 66 19.13 -3.62 -2.81
CA THR A 66 19.84 -2.38 -3.16
C THR A 66 20.03 -2.22 -4.65
N ASP A 67 20.05 -3.33 -5.40
CA ASP A 67 20.19 -3.35 -6.84
C ASP A 67 18.99 -2.70 -7.56
N PRO A 68 19.20 -1.63 -8.35
CA PRO A 68 18.12 -0.89 -9.00
C PRO A 68 17.27 -1.73 -9.96
N GLU A 69 17.88 -2.64 -10.72
CA GLU A 69 17.15 -3.48 -11.68
C GLU A 69 16.20 -4.46 -10.98
N LYS A 70 16.66 -5.12 -9.92
CA LYS A 70 15.79 -5.97 -9.08
C LYS A 70 14.66 -5.18 -8.46
N ARG A 71 14.91 -3.97 -7.99
CA ARG A 71 13.89 -3.10 -7.40
C ARG A 71 12.82 -2.73 -8.42
N GLU A 72 13.21 -2.32 -9.61
CA GLU A 72 12.29 -1.96 -10.68
C GLU A 72 11.48 -3.17 -11.17
N SER A 73 12.13 -4.33 -11.31
CA SER A 73 11.46 -5.59 -11.64
C SER A 73 10.42 -6.00 -10.60
N LEU A 74 10.74 -5.84 -9.31
CA LEU A 74 9.80 -6.12 -8.22
C LEU A 74 8.58 -5.20 -8.29
N VAL A 75 8.78 -3.88 -8.49
CA VAL A 75 7.68 -2.92 -8.64
C VAL A 75 6.75 -3.32 -9.79
N ARG A 76 7.30 -3.62 -10.97
CA ARG A 76 6.49 -4.03 -12.14
C ARG A 76 5.73 -5.32 -11.88
N THR A 77 6.39 -6.31 -11.27
CA THR A 77 5.80 -7.62 -10.96
C THR A 77 4.63 -7.47 -9.99
N LEU A 78 4.82 -6.74 -8.89
CA LEU A 78 3.78 -6.51 -7.88
C LEU A 78 2.61 -5.70 -8.44
N ALA A 79 2.88 -4.64 -9.21
CA ALA A 79 1.82 -3.85 -9.84
C ALA A 79 0.99 -4.69 -10.83
N GLY A 80 1.65 -5.54 -11.63
CA GLY A 80 0.98 -6.47 -12.54
C GLY A 80 0.15 -7.52 -11.80
N LEU A 81 0.66 -8.07 -10.71
CA LEU A 81 -0.03 -9.04 -9.85
C LEU A 81 -1.31 -8.44 -9.24
N ILE A 82 -1.19 -7.25 -8.64
CA ILE A 82 -2.34 -6.53 -8.06
C ILE A 82 -3.38 -6.24 -9.14
N ASN A 83 -2.95 -5.84 -10.34
CA ASN A 83 -3.85 -5.56 -11.44
C ASN A 83 -4.58 -6.82 -11.91
N GLY A 84 -3.89 -7.93 -12.07
CA GLY A 84 -4.47 -9.21 -12.48
C GLY A 84 -5.52 -9.72 -11.49
N GLU A 85 -5.25 -9.61 -10.19
CA GLU A 85 -6.15 -10.14 -9.15
C GLU A 85 -7.34 -9.20 -8.88
N PHE A 86 -7.09 -7.89 -8.73
CA PHE A 86 -8.12 -6.96 -8.28
C PHE A 86 -8.74 -6.11 -9.39
N GLY A 87 -8.13 -6.04 -10.57
CA GLY A 87 -8.63 -5.29 -11.72
C GLY A 87 -8.43 -3.77 -11.63
N PHE A 88 -7.47 -3.30 -10.83
CA PHE A 88 -7.08 -1.88 -10.75
C PHE A 88 -5.56 -1.72 -10.76
N THR A 89 -5.08 -0.53 -11.14
CA THR A 89 -3.65 -0.21 -11.08
C THR A 89 -3.29 0.34 -9.70
N ALA A 90 -2.22 -0.18 -9.11
CA ALA A 90 -1.65 0.35 -7.88
C ALA A 90 -0.29 1.01 -8.13
N THR A 91 -0.02 2.10 -7.41
CA THR A 91 1.33 2.65 -7.28
C THR A 91 2.07 1.85 -6.22
N VAL A 92 3.06 1.06 -6.63
CA VAL A 92 3.90 0.29 -5.71
C VAL A 92 5.17 1.10 -5.41
N GLU A 93 5.43 1.37 -4.13
CA GLU A 93 6.62 2.08 -3.69
C GLU A 93 7.46 1.24 -2.72
N LEU A 94 8.74 1.10 -3.06
CA LEU A 94 9.70 0.35 -2.26
C LEU A 94 10.35 1.25 -1.22
N VAL A 95 10.05 1.00 0.04
CA VAL A 95 10.60 1.75 1.18
C VAL A 95 11.73 0.98 1.87
N PRO A 96 12.64 1.65 2.60
CA PRO A 96 13.67 0.98 3.38
C PRO A 96 13.08 0.00 4.41
N PRO A 97 13.83 -1.04 4.82
CA PRO A 97 13.42 -1.91 5.92
C PRO A 97 13.15 -1.12 7.20
N HIS A 98 12.14 -1.56 7.97
CA HIS A 98 11.75 -0.96 9.25
C HIS A 98 11.23 0.49 9.18
N SER A 99 10.90 0.99 7.99
CA SER A 99 10.38 2.35 7.80
C SER A 99 8.86 2.45 7.93
N LEU A 100 8.13 1.34 7.79
CA LEU A 100 6.67 1.35 7.88
C LEU A 100 6.21 1.60 9.31
N PRO A 101 5.30 2.57 9.54
CA PRO A 101 4.83 2.88 10.87
C PRO A 101 4.00 1.73 11.44
N ARG A 102 4.15 1.50 12.74
CA ARG A 102 3.42 0.48 13.50
C ARG A 102 2.63 1.11 14.64
N THR A 103 1.54 0.46 15.03
CA THR A 103 0.80 0.80 16.25
C THR A 103 1.61 0.40 17.49
N SER A 104 1.19 0.84 18.69
CA SER A 104 1.79 0.42 19.96
C SER A 104 1.78 -1.10 20.18
N SER A 105 0.84 -1.81 19.55
CA SER A 105 0.75 -3.27 19.53
C SER A 105 1.60 -3.95 18.44
N GLY A 106 2.39 -3.20 17.69
CA GLY A 106 3.31 -3.72 16.68
C GLY A 106 2.69 -4.03 15.32
N LYS A 107 1.40 -3.75 15.11
CA LYS A 107 0.73 -3.97 13.82
C LYS A 107 1.02 -2.83 12.83
N PRO A 108 1.13 -3.08 11.51
CA PRO A 108 1.25 -2.03 10.52
C PRO A 108 0.13 -0.98 10.64
N SER A 109 0.48 0.31 10.62
CA SER A 109 -0.44 1.43 10.80
C SER A 109 -0.73 2.13 9.47
N ARG A 110 -1.81 1.72 8.79
CA ARG A 110 -2.27 2.32 7.52
C ARG A 110 -2.52 3.82 7.62
N ALA A 111 -3.19 4.24 8.69
CA ALA A 111 -3.54 5.65 8.89
C ALA A 111 -2.30 6.55 8.98
N GLU A 112 -1.28 6.12 9.74
CA GLU A 112 -0.03 6.87 9.88
C GLU A 112 0.81 6.80 8.60
N ALA A 113 0.87 5.64 7.93
CA ALA A 113 1.57 5.50 6.65
C ALA A 113 0.98 6.44 5.60
N ARG A 114 -0.35 6.45 5.45
CA ARG A 114 -1.07 7.35 4.55
C ARG A 114 -0.80 8.82 4.87
N LYS A 115 -0.79 9.18 6.16
CA LYS A 115 -0.49 10.55 6.60
C LYS A 115 0.91 10.98 6.16
N ARG A 116 1.94 10.18 6.50
CA ARG A 116 3.34 10.46 6.13
C ARG A 116 3.53 10.56 4.63
N PHE A 117 2.87 9.68 3.88
CA PHE A 117 2.91 9.69 2.41
C PHE A 117 2.35 11.00 1.83
N LEU A 118 1.19 11.45 2.31
CA LEU A 118 0.58 12.70 1.84
C LEU A 118 1.42 13.94 2.22
N GLU A 119 2.04 13.94 3.40
CA GLU A 119 2.95 15.00 3.82
C GLU A 119 4.19 15.07 2.90
N GLN A 120 4.76 13.90 2.54
CA GLN A 120 5.87 13.82 1.60
C GLN A 120 5.48 14.32 0.20
N MET A 121 4.34 13.90 -0.34
CA MET A 121 3.84 14.36 -1.63
C MET A 121 3.67 15.89 -1.69
N GLN A 122 3.16 16.50 -0.61
CA GLN A 122 2.99 17.95 -0.52
C GLN A 122 4.33 18.68 -0.41
N SER A 123 5.31 18.08 0.27
CA SER A 123 6.68 18.61 0.37
C SER A 123 7.36 18.62 -1.00
N GLU A 124 7.27 17.52 -1.74
CA GLU A 124 7.85 17.39 -3.08
C GLU A 124 7.17 18.31 -4.10
N SER A 125 5.85 18.47 -4.00
CA SER A 125 5.08 19.41 -4.87
C SER A 125 5.37 20.89 -4.56
N ARG A 126 5.97 21.19 -3.41
CA ARG A 126 6.38 22.53 -2.97
C ARG A 126 7.82 22.88 -3.32
N LEU A 127 8.63 21.91 -3.75
CA LEU A 127 9.93 22.23 -4.32
C LEU A 127 9.69 22.93 -5.66
N PRO A 128 10.24 24.14 -5.90
CA PRO A 128 10.21 24.70 -7.23
C PRO A 128 10.84 23.66 -8.16
N MET A 129 10.24 23.43 -9.34
CA MET A 129 10.91 22.71 -10.42
C MET A 129 12.17 23.50 -10.79
N ALA A 130 13.25 23.28 -10.04
CA ALA A 130 14.56 23.80 -10.32
C ALA A 130 15.23 22.80 -11.27
N PHE A 131 14.78 22.84 -12.52
CA PHE A 131 15.53 22.35 -13.66
C PHE A 131 15.49 23.45 -14.72
N GLY A 132 16.52 24.30 -14.66
CA GLY A 132 17.10 24.98 -15.81
C GLY A 132 18.46 24.35 -16.09
#